data_AF-A0A1I7LU48-F1
#
_entry.id   AF-A0A1I7LU48-F1
#
_cell.length_a   1.000
_cell.length_b   1.000
_cell.length_c   1.000
_cell.angle_alpha   90.00
_cell.angle_beta   90.00
_cell.angle_gamma   90.00
#
_symmetry.space_group_name_H-M   'P 1'
#
loop_
_entity.id
_entity.type
_entity.pdbx_description
1 polymer ?
#
loop_
_entity_poly.entity_id
_entity_poly.type
_entity_poly.pdbx_seq_one_letter_code
_entity_poly.pdbx_strand_id
1 'polypeptide(L)' 'MPRDVLDLMRALYGRIVSHEAQAAQAARKADAFERDGRYGEAELLRVLARNHRIRAMEVRAHIGLIEMGFGPDGD' A
#
# COMPACT_ATOMS: atom_id res chain seq x y z
N MET A 1 18.59 -15.74 -5.09
CA MET A 1 17.18 -15.99 -4.71
C MET A 1 16.57 -17.13 -5.52
N PRO A 2 15.84 -18.06 -4.89
CA PRO A 2 15.00 -19.05 -5.56
C PRO A 2 13.89 -18.40 -6.40
N ARG A 3 13.41 -19.11 -7.44
CA ARG A 3 12.35 -18.62 -8.34
C ARG A 3 11.05 -18.26 -7.60
N ASP A 4 10.63 -19.11 -6.67
CA ASP A 4 9.40 -18.90 -5.90
C ASP A 4 9.47 -17.62 -5.04
N VAL A 5 10.67 -17.26 -4.58
CA VAL A 5 10.91 -16.01 -3.82
C VAL A 5 10.76 -14.79 -4.74
N LEU A 6 11.28 -14.86 -5.98
CA LEU A 6 11.12 -13.78 -6.97
C LEU A 6 9.65 -13.59 -7.37
N ASP A 7 8.90 -14.69 -7.53
CA ASP A 7 7.48 -14.64 -7.86
C ASP A 7 6.66 -14.06 -6.68
N LEU A 8 6.98 -14.43 -5.45
CA LEU A 8 6.41 -13.82 -4.24
C LEU A 8 6.70 -12.31 -4.18
N MET A 9 7.96 -11.89 -4.35
CA MET A 9 8.34 -10.47 -4.34
C MET A 9 7.57 -9.68 -5.40
N ARG A 10 7.45 -10.22 -6.62
CA ARG A 10 6.67 -9.60 -7.70
C ARG A 10 5.21 -9.39 -7.28
N ALA A 11 4.60 -10.39 -6.66
CA ALA A 11 3.22 -10.29 -6.16
C ALA A 11 3.09 -9.22 -5.05
N LEU A 12 4.06 -9.15 -4.13
CA LEU A 12 4.08 -8.14 -3.06
C LEU A 12 4.23 -6.71 -3.61
N TYR A 13 5.11 -6.49 -4.59
CA TYR A 13 5.20 -5.19 -5.26
C TYR A 13 3.89 -4.81 -5.97
N GLY A 14 3.24 -5.77 -6.65
CA GLY A 14 1.92 -5.55 -7.23
C GLY A 14 0.88 -5.13 -6.19
N ARG A 15 0.94 -5.71 -4.99
CA ARG A 15 0.04 -5.37 -3.88
C ARG A 15 0.29 -3.97 -3.32
N ILE A 16 1.54 -3.52 -3.25
CA ILE A 16 1.88 -2.13 -2.89
C ILE A 16 1.21 -1.18 -3.88
N VAL A 17 1.40 -1.40 -5.19
CA VAL A 17 0.82 -0.54 -6.23
C VAL A 17 -0.70 -0.49 -6.12
N SER A 18 -1.35 -1.63 -5.88
CA SER A 18 -2.80 -1.69 -5.70
C SER A 18 -3.28 -0.86 -4.51
N HIS A 19 -2.63 -0.98 -3.34
CA HIS A 19 -3.03 -0.20 -2.16
C HIS A 19 -2.78 1.30 -2.34
N GLU A 20 -1.66 1.70 -2.95
CA GLU A 20 -1.39 3.12 -3.24
C GLU A 20 -2.43 3.70 -4.22
N ALA A 21 -2.82 2.94 -5.25
CA ALA A 21 -3.85 3.36 -6.19
C ALA A 21 -5.22 3.56 -5.50
N GLN A 22 -5.60 2.62 -4.63
CA GLN A 22 -6.83 2.72 -3.82
C GLN A 22 -6.79 3.90 -2.86
N ALA A 23 -5.65 4.13 -2.20
CA ALA A 23 -5.46 5.27 -1.31
C ALA A 23 -5.63 6.60 -2.06
N ALA A 24 -4.99 6.73 -3.23
CA ALA A 24 -5.09 7.93 -4.05
C ALA A 24 -6.52 8.16 -4.56
N GLN A 25 -7.24 7.10 -4.95
CA GLN A 25 -8.63 7.19 -5.35
C GLN A 25 -9.55 7.63 -4.21
N ALA A 26 -9.39 7.04 -3.02
CA ALA A 26 -10.17 7.41 -1.84
C ALA A 26 -9.92 8.88 -1.44
N ALA A 27 -8.65 9.33 -1.45
CA ALA A 27 -8.29 10.72 -1.17
C ALA A 27 -8.95 11.70 -2.16
N ARG A 28 -8.89 11.44 -3.47
CA ARG A 28 -9.54 12.29 -4.47
C ARG A 28 -11.07 12.38 -4.27
N LYS A 29 -11.72 11.28 -3.88
CA LYS A 29 -13.15 11.30 -3.56
C LYS A 29 -13.44 12.07 -2.28
N ALA A 30 -12.57 11.97 -1.28
CA ALA A 30 -12.69 12.76 -0.05
C ALA A 30 -12.64 14.26 -0.35
N ASP A 31 -11.69 14.69 -1.18
CA ASP A 31 -11.55 16.10 -1.59
C ASP A 31 -12.80 16.60 -2.33
N ALA A 32 -13.40 15.75 -3.18
CA ALA A 32 -14.65 16.09 -3.86
C ALA A 32 -15.81 16.26 -2.86
N PHE A 33 -15.95 15.33 -1.92
CA PHE A 33 -17.02 15.37 -0.91
C PHE A 33 -16.86 16.57 0.03
N GLU A 34 -15.63 16.94 0.38
CA GLU A 34 -15.36 18.13 1.16
C GLU A 34 -15.80 19.41 0.43
N ARG A 35 -15.51 19.54 -0.87
CA ARG A 35 -15.96 20.68 -1.68
C ARG A 35 -17.49 20.77 -1.77
N ASP A 36 -18.17 19.63 -1.72
CA ASP A 36 -19.63 19.55 -1.69
C ASP A 36 -20.22 19.76 -0.27
N GLY A 37 -19.39 20.04 0.74
CA GLY A 37 -19.82 20.24 2.13
C GLY A 37 -20.15 18.94 2.90
N ARG A 38 -19.86 17.77 2.31
CA ARG A 38 -20.14 16.44 2.88
C ARG A 38 -18.98 15.95 3.76
N TYR A 39 -18.65 16.73 4.79
CA TYR A 39 -17.45 16.52 5.61
C TYR A 39 -17.39 15.16 6.30
N GLY A 40 -18.51 14.63 6.79
CA GLY A 40 -18.54 13.33 7.45
C GLY A 40 -18.13 12.18 6.53
N GLU A 41 -18.61 12.20 5.29
CA GLU A 41 -18.27 11.19 4.29
C GLU A 41 -16.84 11.38 3.76
N ALA A 42 -16.39 12.64 3.62
CA ALA A 42 -15.01 12.95 3.27
C ALA A 42 -14.05 12.35 4.30
N GLU A 43 -14.35 12.47 5.59
CA GLU A 43 -13.50 11.94 6.66
C GLU A 43 -13.39 10.40 6.61
N LEU A 44 -14.50 9.70 6.38
CA LEU A 44 -14.48 8.23 6.19
C LEU A 44 -13.55 7.83 5.03
N LEU A 45 -13.56 8.58 3.94
CA LEU A 45 -12.70 8.33 2.79
C LEU A 45 -11.23 8.66 3.07
N ARG A 46 -10.93 9.68 3.87
CA ARG A 46 -9.55 9.97 4.32
C ARG A 46 -9.00 8.85 5.20
N VAL A 47 -9.81 8.35 6.13
CA VAL A 47 -9.46 7.19 6.96
C VAL A 47 -9.21 5.95 6.08
N LEU A 48 -10.06 5.69 5.10
CA LEU A 48 -9.86 4.60 4.14
C LEU A 48 -8.53 4.76 3.37
N ALA A 49 -8.24 5.97 2.88
CA ALA A 49 -6.99 6.25 2.18
C ALA A 49 -5.76 6.01 3.08
N ARG A 50 -5.83 6.44 4.34
CA ARG A 50 -4.78 6.20 5.35
C ARG A 50 -4.58 4.71 5.59
N ASN A 51 -5.66 3.95 5.74
CA ASN A 51 -5.60 2.51 5.97
C ASN A 51 -4.91 1.78 4.81
N HIS A 52 -5.20 2.15 3.56
CA HIS A 52 -4.49 1.59 2.41
C HIS A 52 -2.98 1.89 2.42
N ARG A 53 -2.58 3.12 2.77
CA ARG A 53 -1.15 3.48 2.90
C ARG A 53 -0.45 2.69 4.01
N ILE A 54 -1.13 2.46 5.14
CA ILE A 54 -0.61 1.59 6.20
C ILE A 54 -0.38 0.18 5.67
N ARG A 55 -1.35 -0.40 4.94
CA ARG A 55 -1.16 -1.72 4.32
C ARG A 55 -0.01 -1.74 3.30
N ALA A 56 0.16 -0.70 2.51
CA ALA A 56 1.30 -0.60 1.59
C ALA A 56 2.65 -0.60 2.34
N MET A 57 2.74 0.13 3.47
CA MET A 57 3.94 0.12 4.33
C MET A 57 4.18 -1.25 4.97
N GLU A 58 3.15 -1.93 5.45
CA GLU A 58 3.26 -3.30 5.95
C GLU A 58 3.84 -4.21 4.87
N VAL A 59 3.32 -4.18 3.63
CA VAL A 59 3.85 -5.00 2.54
C VAL A 59 5.31 -4.66 2.22
N ARG A 60 5.69 -3.38 2.24
CA ARG A 60 7.10 -2.96 2.09
C ARG A 60 7.99 -3.55 3.18
N ALA A 61 7.54 -3.55 4.43
CA ALA A 61 8.29 -4.17 5.53
C ALA A 61 8.51 -5.67 5.31
N HIS A 62 7.50 -6.39 4.79
CA HIS A 62 7.65 -7.81 4.45
C HIS A 62 8.67 -8.04 3.33
N ILE A 63 8.70 -7.18 2.31
CA ILE A 63 9.72 -7.24 1.26
C ILE A 63 11.11 -7.05 1.86
N GLY A 64 11.29 -6.04 2.72
CA GLY A 64 12.58 -5.81 3.40
C GLY A 64 13.06 -7.01 4.22
N LEU A 65 12.16 -7.72 4.90
CA LEU A 65 12.51 -8.96 5.61
C LEU A 65 12.96 -10.08 4.66
N ILE A 66 12.31 -10.23 3.50
CA ILE A 66 12.72 -11.20 2.47
C ILE A 66 14.09 -10.82 1.91
N GLU A 67 14.32 -9.54 1.64
CA GLU A 67 15.61 -9.03 1.15
C GLU A 67 16.72 -9.22 2.19
N MET A 68 16.45 -9.11 3.49
CA MET A 68 17.43 -9.45 4.52
C MET A 68 17.77 -10.95 4.55
N GLY A 69 16.79 -11.82 4.33
CA GLY A 69 17.00 -13.27 4.36
C GLY A 69 17.57 -13.89 3.07
N PHE A 70 17.51 -13.18 1.95
CA PHE A 70 17.91 -13.70 0.63
C PHE A 70 18.70 -12.70 -0.24
N GLY A 71 19.02 -11.52 0.30
CA GLY A 71 19.81 -10.48 -0.34
C GLY A 71 21.31 -10.73 -0.24
N PRO A 72 22.14 -9.84 -0.82
CA PRO A 72 23.59 -10.04 -0.91
C PRO A 72 24.31 -10.07 0.44
N ASP A 73 23.68 -9.60 1.52
CA ASP A 73 24.24 -9.55 2.88
C ASP A 73 23.88 -10.78 3.74
N GLY A 74 23.07 -11.71 3.22
CA GLY A 74 22.64 -12.92 3.91
C GLY A 74 23.50 -14.13 3.54
N ASP A 75 24.70 -14.21 4.12
CA ASP A 75 25.49 -15.46 4.24
C ASP A 75 24.98 -16.30 5.43
#